data_AF-A0A800K3W2-F1
#
_entry.id   AF-A0A800K3W2-F1
#
_cell.length_a   1.000
_cell.length_b   1.000
_cell.length_c   1.000
_cell.angle_alpha   90.00
_cell.angle_beta   90.00
_cell.angle_gamma   90.00
#
_symmetry.space_group_name_H-M   'P 1'
#
loop_
_entity.id
_entity.type
_entity.pdbx_description
1 polymer ?
#
loop_
_entity_poly.entity_id
_entity_poly.type
_entity_poly.pdbx_seq_one_letter_code
_entity_poly.pdbx_strand_id
1 'polypeptide(L)'
;MPGVTYSGSYNPLNFQDHRSLPPVEGDAYAVFVGRVDADGNMRDGILHPNLTAPIGTHTGWNLRREGFAEGAQCGGTGSFIPFAAGRAARQASGDPRLSLEERYEDHAAYVSRVSLAADALVRDRLLLRRDADAIVSLAAGSSVGR
;
A
#
# COMPACT_ATOMS: atom_id res chain seq x y z
N MET A 1 5.94 5.05 -8.86
CA MET A 1 6.11 5.65 -7.51
C MET A 1 7.50 6.25 -7.44
N PRO A 2 7.67 7.46 -6.88
CA PRO A 2 8.99 8.09 -6.79
C PRO A 2 9.99 7.20 -6.03
N GLY A 3 11.23 7.13 -6.52
CA GLY A 3 12.32 6.40 -5.86
C GLY A 3 12.21 4.87 -5.85
N VAL A 4 11.26 4.29 -6.57
CA VAL A 4 11.09 2.83 -6.69
C VAL A 4 11.15 2.42 -8.15
N THR A 5 12.05 1.50 -8.48
CA THR A 5 12.21 0.93 -9.82
C THR A 5 11.90 -0.57 -9.78
N TYR A 6 11.02 -1.03 -10.66
CA TYR A 6 10.81 -2.47 -10.85
C TYR A 6 11.95 -3.05 -11.68
N SER A 7 12.73 -3.96 -11.09
CA SER A 7 13.89 -4.58 -11.74
C SER A 7 13.56 -5.82 -12.58
N GLY A 8 12.32 -6.31 -12.54
CA GLY A 8 11.96 -7.59 -13.16
C GLY A 8 12.54 -8.81 -12.45
N SER A 9 13.23 -8.64 -11.33
CA SER A 9 13.80 -9.74 -10.56
C SER A 9 12.71 -10.40 -9.71
N TYR A 10 12.47 -11.69 -9.95
CA TYR A 10 11.61 -12.54 -9.15
C TYR A 10 12.19 -13.96 -9.11
N ASN A 11 11.80 -14.74 -8.10
CA ASN A 11 12.16 -16.14 -8.03
C ASN A 11 11.22 -16.93 -8.95
N PRO A 12 11.72 -17.60 -10.01
CA PRO A 12 10.90 -18.52 -10.78
C PRO A 12 10.45 -19.66 -9.86
N LEU A 13 9.18 -20.06 -9.98
CA LEU A 13 8.62 -21.15 -9.20
C LEU A 13 8.21 -22.28 -10.15
N ASN A 14 8.68 -23.48 -9.81
CA ASN A 14 8.45 -24.70 -10.57
C ASN A 14 7.61 -25.66 -9.72
N PHE A 15 6.81 -26.49 -10.37
CA PHE A 15 6.14 -27.58 -9.68
C PHE A 15 7.18 -28.53 -9.09
N GLN A 16 6.96 -29.02 -7.87
CA GLN A 16 7.84 -29.98 -7.21
C GLN A 16 7.07 -31.27 -6.96
N ASP A 17 7.48 -32.35 -7.62
CA ASP A 17 6.89 -33.67 -7.45
C ASP A 17 7.53 -34.41 -6.28
N HIS A 18 6.81 -34.45 -5.17
CA HIS A 18 7.28 -35.04 -3.92
C HIS A 18 7.07 -36.57 -3.81
N ARG A 19 6.75 -37.27 -4.90
CA ARG A 19 6.59 -38.75 -4.89
C ARG A 19 7.91 -39.51 -4.75
N SER A 20 9.06 -38.87 -4.96
CA SER A 20 10.41 -39.41 -4.73
C SER A 20 11.26 -38.50 -3.84
N LEU A 21 12.35 -39.03 -3.29
CA LEU A 21 13.41 -38.25 -2.66
C LEU A 21 14.74 -38.38 -3.45
N PRO A 22 15.31 -37.28 -3.96
CA PRO A 22 14.79 -35.91 -3.89
C PRO A 22 13.52 -35.71 -4.76
N PRO A 23 12.74 -34.64 -4.51
CA PRO A 23 11.63 -34.26 -5.38
C PRO A 23 12.09 -34.04 -6.82
N VAL A 24 11.23 -34.38 -7.78
CA VAL A 24 11.50 -34.12 -9.20
C VAL A 24 10.90 -32.77 -9.57
N GLU A 25 11.72 -31.90 -10.14
CA GLU A 25 11.27 -30.60 -10.62
C GLU A 25 10.46 -30.75 -11.91
N GLY A 26 9.29 -30.10 -11.96
CA GLY A 26 8.39 -30.04 -13.11
C GLY A 26 8.36 -28.65 -13.75
N ASP A 27 7.28 -28.37 -14.47
CA ASP A 27 7.14 -27.13 -15.24
C ASP A 27 7.09 -25.87 -14.35
N ALA A 28 7.63 -24.78 -14.89
CA ALA A 28 7.48 -23.44 -14.32
C ALA A 28 6.03 -22.97 -14.42
N TYR A 29 5.59 -22.20 -13.43
CA TYR A 29 4.25 -21.58 -13.44
C TYR A 29 4.33 -20.06 -13.22
N ALA A 30 3.31 -19.37 -13.72
CA ALA A 30 3.22 -17.92 -13.58
C ALA A 30 3.02 -17.53 -12.11
N VAL A 31 3.87 -16.63 -11.62
CA VAL A 31 3.75 -16.03 -10.29
C VAL A 31 2.92 -14.75 -10.41
N PHE A 32 1.74 -14.74 -9.81
CA PHE A 32 0.88 -13.56 -9.77
C PHE A 32 1.17 -12.70 -8.55
N VAL A 33 1.10 -11.38 -8.74
CA VAL A 33 1.17 -10.39 -7.66
C VAL A 33 -0.16 -9.63 -7.55
N GLY A 34 -0.43 -9.10 -6.35
CA GLY A 34 -1.63 -8.32 -6.09
C GLY A 34 -1.73 -7.08 -7.00
N ARG A 35 -2.96 -6.76 -7.44
CA ARG A 35 -3.19 -5.58 -8.28
C ARG A 35 -3.21 -4.31 -7.43
N VAL A 36 -2.65 -3.26 -8.01
CA VAL A 36 -2.58 -1.94 -7.39
C VAL A 36 -3.38 -0.90 -8.19
N ASP A 37 -3.76 0.19 -7.53
CA ASP A 37 -4.35 1.37 -8.15
C ASP A 37 -3.28 2.31 -8.73
N ALA A 38 -3.72 3.47 -9.22
CA ALA A 38 -2.84 4.49 -9.76
C ALA A 38 -1.85 5.05 -8.72
N ASP A 39 -2.15 4.90 -7.42
CA ASP A 39 -1.27 5.29 -6.33
C ASP A 39 -0.32 4.17 -5.92
N GLY A 40 -0.45 2.97 -6.46
CA GLY A 40 0.33 1.80 -6.07
C GLY A 40 -0.20 1.11 -4.81
N ASN A 41 -1.40 1.45 -4.34
CA ASN A 41 -2.05 0.78 -3.21
C ASN A 41 -2.82 -0.45 -3.69
N MET A 42 -2.84 -1.50 -2.87
CA MET A 42 -3.58 -2.73 -3.15
C MET A 42 -5.08 -2.45 -3.30
N ARG A 43 -5.70 -3.01 -4.35
CA ARG A 43 -7.13 -2.81 -4.65
C ARG A 43 -8.02 -3.98 -4.22
N ASP A 44 -7.41 -5.14 -4.02
CA ASP A 44 -8.10 -6.39 -3.73
C ASP A 44 -7.98 -6.73 -2.23
N GLY A 45 -8.92 -7.52 -1.71
CA GLY A 45 -8.96 -7.92 -0.30
C GLY A 45 -9.78 -6.98 0.59
N ILE A 46 -9.50 -7.01 1.90
CA ILE A 46 -10.16 -6.14 2.88
C ILE A 46 -9.41 -4.81 2.93
N LEU A 47 -10.06 -3.74 2.45
CA LEU A 47 -9.45 -2.42 2.36
C LEU A 47 -9.58 -1.67 3.69
N HIS A 48 -8.49 -1.65 4.45
CA HIS A 48 -8.38 -0.80 5.65
C HIS A 48 -8.59 0.69 5.30
N PRO A 49 -9.09 1.55 6.22
CA PRO A 49 -9.30 2.97 5.93
C PRO A 49 -8.06 3.70 5.38
N ASN A 50 -6.85 3.29 5.76
CA ASN A 50 -5.60 3.84 5.19
C ASN A 50 -5.40 3.55 3.69
N LEU A 51 -6.07 2.54 3.13
CA LEU A 51 -6.04 2.22 1.70
C LEU A 51 -7.19 2.92 0.95
N THR A 52 -8.34 3.08 1.59
CA THR A 52 -9.53 3.73 0.99
C THR A 52 -9.46 5.26 1.06
N ALA A 53 -8.84 5.80 2.10
CA ALA A 53 -8.50 7.22 2.27
C ALA A 53 -6.97 7.37 2.43
N PRO A 54 -6.19 7.09 1.36
CA PRO A 54 -4.74 7.05 1.47
C PRO A 54 -4.14 8.45 1.60
N ILE A 55 -3.05 8.52 2.38
CA ILE A 55 -2.15 9.68 2.49
C ILE A 55 -0.75 9.36 1.94
N GLY A 56 -0.61 8.18 1.35
CA GLY A 56 0.61 7.62 0.79
C GLY A 56 0.35 6.25 0.20
N THR A 57 1.40 5.64 -0.31
CA THR A 57 1.36 4.26 -0.78
C THR A 57 1.84 3.32 0.32
N HIS A 58 1.06 2.28 0.59
CA HIS A 58 1.40 1.19 1.50
C HIS A 58 1.75 -0.07 0.70
N THR A 59 2.95 -0.62 0.92
CA THR A 59 3.40 -1.85 0.27
C THR A 59 3.76 -2.93 1.30
N GLY A 60 3.56 -4.20 0.95
CA GLY A 60 3.96 -5.36 1.77
C GLY A 60 5.45 -5.73 1.67
N TRP A 61 6.25 -4.87 1.04
CA TRP A 61 7.67 -5.06 0.80
C TRP A 61 8.40 -3.73 0.98
N ASN A 62 9.69 -3.79 1.27
CA ASN A 62 10.59 -2.64 1.35
C ASN A 62 11.86 -2.89 0.53
N LEU A 63 12.65 -1.86 0.26
CA LEU A 63 13.94 -1.98 -0.42
C LEU A 63 15.07 -1.94 0.61
N ARG A 64 16.12 -2.70 0.35
CA ARG A 64 17.33 -2.60 1.18
C ARG A 64 18.04 -1.27 0.91
N ARG A 65 18.63 -0.71 1.97
CA ARG A 65 19.39 0.54 1.95
C ARG A 65 20.76 0.37 1.28
N GLU A 66 21.39 1.50 0.97
CA GLU A 66 22.78 1.58 0.50
C GLU A 66 23.74 0.79 1.43
N GLY A 67 24.70 0.11 0.82
CA GLY A 67 25.67 -0.76 1.53
C GLY A 67 25.15 -2.16 1.90
N PHE A 68 23.88 -2.48 1.64
CA PHE A 68 23.28 -3.78 1.97
C PHE A 68 22.45 -4.34 0.79
N ALA A 69 23.07 -4.60 -0.36
CA ALA A 69 22.36 -5.01 -1.58
C ALA A 69 21.22 -4.03 -1.91
N GLU A 70 21.58 -2.76 -2.05
CA GLU A 70 20.68 -1.64 -2.29
C GLU A 70 19.66 -1.92 -3.40
N GLY A 71 18.41 -1.53 -3.16
CA GLY A 71 17.34 -1.71 -4.14
C GLY A 71 16.84 -3.15 -4.26
N ALA A 72 17.49 -4.14 -3.64
CA ALA A 72 16.94 -5.49 -3.56
C ALA A 72 15.75 -5.54 -2.59
N GLN A 73 14.81 -6.46 -2.85
CA GLN A 73 13.62 -6.63 -2.01
C GLN A 73 14.00 -7.10 -0.60
N CYS A 74 13.60 -6.32 0.40
CA CYS A 74 13.59 -6.67 1.81
C CYS A 74 12.17 -7.19 2.15
N GLY A 75 12.00 -8.51 2.12
CA GLY A 75 10.72 -9.16 2.39
C GLY A 75 10.30 -9.04 3.86
N GLY A 76 9.00 -8.91 4.10
CA GLY A 76 8.40 -8.94 5.44
C GLY A 76 8.24 -7.58 6.12
N THR A 77 9.07 -6.59 5.78
CA THR A 77 8.89 -5.20 6.24
C THR A 77 8.12 -4.44 5.18
N GLY A 78 6.96 -3.88 5.53
CA GLY A 78 6.21 -3.00 4.63
C GLY A 78 6.88 -1.64 4.45
N SER A 79 6.46 -0.89 3.44
CA SER A 79 6.83 0.52 3.26
C SER A 79 5.62 1.43 3.29
N PHE A 80 5.87 2.66 3.73
CA PHE A 80 4.97 3.78 3.57
C PHE A 80 5.68 4.90 2.81
N ILE A 81 5.15 5.24 1.65
CA ILE A 81 5.71 6.30 0.79
C ILE A 81 4.68 7.42 0.72
N PRO A 82 4.87 8.53 1.48
CA PRO A 82 3.86 9.57 1.60
C PRO A 82 3.57 10.24 0.25
N PHE A 83 2.35 10.76 0.10
CA PHE A 83 2.03 11.68 -1.00
C PHE A 83 2.66 13.05 -0.71
N ALA A 84 2.91 13.82 -1.78
CA ALA A 84 3.30 15.21 -1.62
C ALA A 84 2.21 15.97 -0.86
N ALA A 85 2.61 16.90 0.02
CA ALA A 85 1.64 17.72 0.75
C ALA A 85 0.79 18.57 -0.21
N GLY A 86 1.43 19.22 -1.18
CA GLY A 86 0.76 20.10 -2.14
C GLY A 86 1.20 19.92 -3.59
N ARG A 87 0.47 20.58 -4.49
CA ARG A 87 0.67 20.47 -5.95
C ARG A 87 2.09 20.86 -6.38
N ALA A 88 2.64 21.94 -5.82
CA ALA A 88 3.97 22.43 -6.19
C ALA A 88 5.05 21.40 -5.84
N ALA A 89 4.98 20.79 -4.64
CA ALA A 89 5.89 19.74 -4.21
C ALA A 89 5.77 18.48 -5.09
N ARG A 90 4.54 18.08 -5.46
CA ARG A 90 4.28 16.98 -6.39
C ARG A 90 4.95 17.21 -7.75
N GLN A 91 4.78 18.41 -8.32
CA GLN A 91 5.34 18.76 -9.62
C GLN A 91 6.87 18.80 -9.58
N ALA A 92 7.45 19.37 -8.53
CA ALA A 92 8.90 19.44 -8.36
C ALA A 92 9.56 18.06 -8.24
N SER A 93 8.89 17.09 -7.59
CA SER A 93 9.38 15.71 -7.47
C SER A 93 9.02 14.83 -8.67
N GLY A 94 8.16 15.29 -9.58
CA GLY A 94 7.63 14.49 -10.67
C GLY A 94 6.74 13.33 -10.22
N ASP A 95 6.14 13.42 -9.03
CA ASP A 95 5.28 12.36 -8.51
C ASP A 95 3.96 12.29 -9.32
N PRO A 96 3.65 11.15 -9.97
CA PRO A 96 2.41 11.02 -10.73
C PRO A 96 1.17 10.95 -9.85
N ARG A 97 1.31 10.63 -8.55
CA ARG A 97 0.21 10.49 -7.59
C ARG A 97 -0.27 11.86 -7.14
N LEU A 98 -1.58 12.05 -6.97
CA LEU A 98 -2.13 13.31 -6.48
C LEU A 98 -1.58 13.67 -5.09
N SER A 99 -1.31 14.96 -4.87
CA SER A 99 -0.93 15.47 -3.55
C SER A 99 -2.11 15.41 -2.57
N LEU A 100 -1.84 15.63 -1.27
CA LEU A 100 -2.88 15.69 -0.24
C LEU A 100 -3.87 16.82 -0.52
N GLU A 101 -3.39 18.03 -0.83
CA GLU A 101 -4.22 19.19 -1.23
C GLU A 101 -5.11 18.90 -2.45
N GLU A 102 -4.61 18.12 -3.42
CA GLU A 102 -5.40 17.79 -4.61
C GLU A 102 -6.39 16.65 -4.36
N ARG A 103 -6.23 15.89 -3.27
CA ARG A 103 -7.03 14.72 -2.95
C ARG A 103 -8.15 15.02 -1.94
N TYR A 104 -7.86 15.87 -0.96
CA TYR A 104 -8.75 16.26 0.10
C TYR A 104 -8.91 17.77 0.07
N GLU A 105 -10.13 18.24 -0.15
CA GLU A 105 -10.46 19.67 -0.18
C GLU A 105 -10.08 20.37 1.14
N ASP A 106 -10.35 19.71 2.26
CA ASP A 106 -10.00 20.15 3.60
C ASP A 106 -9.85 18.97 4.57
N HIS A 107 -9.51 19.30 5.82
CA HIS A 107 -9.36 18.33 6.90
C HIS A 107 -10.67 17.57 7.17
N ALA A 108 -11.82 18.23 7.05
CA ALA A 108 -13.12 17.60 7.28
C ALA A 108 -13.44 16.55 6.21
N ALA A 109 -13.09 16.81 4.95
CA ALA A 109 -13.23 15.89 3.83
C ALA A 109 -12.35 14.65 4.04
N TYR A 110 -11.12 14.81 4.55
CA TYR A 110 -10.27 13.68 4.92
C TYR A 110 -10.90 12.80 6.02
N VAL A 111 -11.29 13.41 7.14
CA VAL A 111 -11.91 12.70 8.27
C VAL A 111 -13.21 12.00 7.85
N SER A 112 -14.02 12.66 7.01
CA SER A 112 -15.25 12.10 6.45
C SER A 112 -14.97 10.85 5.61
N ARG A 113 -13.97 10.87 4.73
CA ARG A 113 -13.60 9.68 3.94
C ARG A 113 -13.10 8.52 4.81
N VAL A 114 -12.33 8.82 5.87
CA VAL A 114 -11.89 7.79 6.83
C VAL A 114 -13.09 7.19 7.56
N SER A 115 -14.04 8.03 8.01
CA SER A 115 -15.26 7.57 8.69
C SER A 115 -16.09 6.66 7.79
N LEU A 116 -16.36 7.07 6.55
CA LEU A 116 -17.12 6.27 5.59
C LEU A 116 -16.48 4.89 5.33
N ALA A 117 -15.16 4.85 5.22
CA ALA A 117 -14.42 3.60 5.04
C ALA A 117 -14.51 2.69 6.28
N ALA A 118 -14.34 3.25 7.47
CA ALA A 118 -14.43 2.50 8.72
C ALA A 118 -15.86 1.98 8.96
N ASP A 119 -16.87 2.81 8.70
CA ASP A 119 -18.28 2.44 8.82
C ASP A 119 -18.69 1.31 7.89
N ALA A 120 -18.16 1.31 6.66
CA ALA A 120 -18.37 0.22 5.72
C ALA A 120 -17.84 -1.10 6.28
N LEU A 121 -16.62 -1.12 6.83
CA LEU A 121 -16.04 -2.32 7.43
C LEU A 121 -16.81 -2.80 8.67
N VAL A 122 -17.34 -1.90 9.49
CA VAL A 122 -18.18 -2.29 10.64
C VAL A 122 -19.48 -2.91 10.17
N ARG A 123 -20.15 -2.32 9.16
CA ARG A 123 -21.37 -2.87 8.57
C ARG A 123 -21.13 -4.27 7.99
N ASP A 124 -19.97 -4.47 7.37
CA ASP A 124 -19.58 -5.75 6.78
C ASP A 124 -19.03 -6.74 7.83
N ARG A 125 -19.00 -6.34 9.12
CA ARG A 125 -18.51 -7.12 10.26
C ARG A 125 -17.03 -7.50 10.18
N LEU A 126 -16.24 -6.69 9.48
CA LEU A 126 -14.79 -6.83 9.32
C LEU A 126 -13.99 -5.93 10.28
N LEU A 127 -14.66 -4.99 10.95
CA LEU A 127 -14.07 -4.09 11.94
C LEU A 127 -15.03 -3.93 13.13
N LEU A 128 -14.49 -3.87 14.36
CA LEU A 128 -15.32 -3.57 15.52
C LEU A 128 -15.63 -2.07 15.57
N ARG A 129 -16.82 -1.72 16.06
CA ARG A 129 -17.22 -0.31 16.23
C ARG A 129 -16.19 0.50 17.02
N ARG A 130 -15.70 -0.04 18.15
CA ARG A 130 -14.68 0.62 18.97
C ARG A 130 -13.38 0.94 18.20
N ASP A 131 -12.99 0.06 17.28
CA ASP A 131 -11.74 0.22 16.54
C ASP A 131 -11.95 1.22 15.39
N ALA A 132 -13.13 1.23 14.76
CA ALA A 132 -13.53 2.27 13.82
C ALA A 132 -13.50 3.67 14.46
N ASP A 133 -14.10 3.81 15.64
CA ASP A 133 -14.14 5.08 16.38
C ASP A 133 -12.73 5.57 16.74
N ALA A 134 -11.83 4.66 17.11
CA ALA A 134 -10.43 4.97 17.36
C ALA A 134 -9.69 5.45 16.09
N ILE A 135 -9.91 4.78 14.95
CA ILE A 135 -9.32 5.18 13.66
C ILE A 135 -9.81 6.59 13.26
N VAL A 136 -11.10 6.86 13.38
CA VAL A 136 -11.68 8.19 13.05
C VAL A 136 -11.11 9.27 13.99
N SER A 137 -10.96 8.95 15.28
CA SER A 137 -10.37 9.88 16.26
C SER A 137 -8.91 10.22 15.92
N LEU A 138 -8.12 9.23 15.49
CA LEU A 138 -6.74 9.45 15.02
C LEU A 138 -6.70 10.33 13.77
N ALA A 139 -7.62 10.11 12.82
CA ALA A 139 -7.72 10.95 11.63
C ALA A 139 -8.06 12.41 11.98
N ALA A 140 -9.02 12.63 12.88
CA ALA A 140 -9.40 13.96 13.36
C ALA A 140 -8.28 14.68 14.12
N GLY A 141 -7.40 13.92 14.79
CA GLY A 141 -6.20 14.46 15.45
C GLY A 141 -5.04 14.79 14.51
N SER A 142 -5.12 14.41 13.23
CA SER A 142 -4.01 14.58 12.28
C SER A 142 -3.95 15.99 11.66
N SER A 143 -2.86 16.28 10.94
CA SER A 143 -2.67 17.53 10.19
C SER A 143 -3.07 17.44 8.71
N VAL A 144 -3.66 16.33 8.26
CA VAL A 144 -3.98 16.11 6.84
C VAL A 144 -5.09 17.06 6.39
N GLY A 145 -4.85 17.85 5.34
CA GLY A 145 -5.85 18.81 4.81
C GLY A 145 -6.05 20.06 5.68
N ARG A 146 -5.09 20.38 6.56
CA ARG A 146 -5.07 21.63 7.33
C ARG A 146 -4.22 22.71 6.67
#